data_AF-A0A2I1DKW0-F1
#
_entry.id   AF-A0A2I1DKW0-F1
#
_cell.length_a   1.000
_cell.length_b   1.000
_cell.length_c   1.000
_cell.angle_alpha   90.00
_cell.angle_beta   90.00
_cell.angle_gamma   90.00
#
_symmetry.space_group_name_H-M   'P 1'
#
loop_
_entity.id
_entity.type
_entity.pdbx_description
1 polymer ?
#
loop_
_entity_poly.entity_id
_entity_poly.type
_entity_poly.pdbx_seq_one_letter_code
_entity_poly.pdbx_strand_id
1 'polypeptide(L)'
;MFALKFGFNPIYLSLPDDIDLYRTRMTILQMKRAGQTVYLAGGSPQWIHQDAAENQFENLIEKSNLIHMSGIALDIEPQATTAWNSIDKISIANKYNELMQKIEKISTSKNIPLVATAIPEYKNIKMKNGLTLLESISEKVQFLVLMAYKRSLTGVNHSTWESIKELEKKAVPFWFGVNIYNNEKNYPDIMESSVMLNEALKHNKGFMGIAFNDYSSIRKYLS
;
A
#
# COMPACT_ATOMS: atom_id res chain seq x y z
N MET A 1 -20.03 -6.74 7.55
CA MET A 1 -20.17 -8.22 7.50
C MET A 1 -19.45 -8.88 6.33
N PHE A 2 -19.44 -8.30 5.11
CA PHE A 2 -18.74 -8.92 3.96
C PHE A 2 -17.24 -9.18 4.22
N ALA A 3 -16.47 -8.15 4.61
CA ALA A 3 -15.03 -8.29 4.87
C ALA A 3 -14.70 -9.43 5.86
N LEU A 4 -15.43 -9.47 6.98
CA LEU A 4 -15.31 -10.53 7.99
C LEU A 4 -15.65 -11.91 7.46
N LYS A 5 -16.76 -12.05 6.71
CA LYS A 5 -17.22 -13.32 6.14
C LYS A 5 -16.14 -13.97 5.27
N PHE A 6 -15.38 -13.16 4.54
CA PHE A 6 -14.35 -13.63 3.61
C PHE A 6 -12.91 -13.47 4.15
N GLY A 7 -12.75 -13.13 5.44
CA GLY A 7 -11.44 -13.06 6.09
C GLY A 7 -10.55 -11.88 5.63
N PHE A 8 -11.11 -10.83 5.04
CA PHE A 8 -10.34 -9.66 4.62
C PHE A 8 -9.87 -8.84 5.83
N ASN A 9 -8.55 -8.82 6.04
CA ASN A 9 -7.86 -8.07 7.09
C ASN A 9 -6.36 -7.93 6.73
N PRO A 10 -5.75 -6.72 6.82
CA PRO A 10 -6.32 -5.43 7.20
C PRO A 10 -7.20 -4.80 6.10
N ILE A 11 -7.97 -3.78 6.47
CA ILE A 11 -8.75 -2.94 5.57
C ILE A 11 -8.08 -1.56 5.45
N TYR A 12 -7.94 -1.06 4.22
CA TYR A 12 -7.44 0.27 3.92
C TYR A 12 -8.60 1.14 3.47
N LEU A 13 -8.86 2.24 4.17
CA LEU A 13 -10.02 3.09 3.90
C LEU A 13 -9.58 4.51 3.55
N SER A 14 -9.85 4.94 2.32
CA SER A 14 -9.80 6.36 1.96
C SER A 14 -11.14 7.02 2.33
N LEU A 15 -11.07 8.20 2.93
CA LEU A 15 -12.25 8.93 3.40
C LEU A 15 -12.39 10.24 2.64
N PRO A 16 -13.57 10.54 2.08
CA PRO A 16 -13.81 11.84 1.48
C PRO A 16 -13.78 12.95 2.56
N ASP A 17 -13.68 14.19 2.12
CA ASP A 17 -13.53 15.35 3.00
C ASP A 17 -14.83 15.68 3.74
N ASP A 18 -15.99 15.38 3.16
CA ASP A 18 -17.33 15.67 3.67
C ASP A 18 -17.94 14.51 4.49
N ILE A 19 -17.14 13.51 4.86
CA ILE A 19 -17.63 12.32 5.56
C ILE A 19 -18.13 12.65 6.98
N ASP A 20 -19.24 12.02 7.39
CA ASP A 20 -19.68 12.03 8.79
C ASP A 20 -18.68 11.25 9.67
N LEU A 21 -17.79 11.97 10.34
CA LEU A 21 -16.74 11.41 11.19
C LEU A 21 -17.29 10.65 12.39
N TYR A 22 -18.46 11.05 12.92
CA TYR A 22 -19.08 10.35 14.05
C TYR A 22 -19.58 8.98 13.63
N ARG A 23 -20.35 8.90 12.54
CA ARG A 23 -20.82 7.61 11.99
C ARG A 23 -19.65 6.73 11.55
N THR A 24 -18.63 7.34 10.95
CA THR A 24 -17.40 6.65 10.56
C THR A 24 -16.72 6.03 11.78
N ARG A 25 -16.48 6.82 12.84
CA ARG A 25 -15.90 6.33 14.10
C ARG A 25 -16.69 5.16 14.67
N MET A 26 -18.03 5.25 14.72
CA MET A 26 -18.85 4.15 15.23
C MET A 26 -18.70 2.87 14.40
N THR A 27 -18.61 3.00 13.08
CA THR A 27 -18.38 1.88 12.17
C THR A 27 -17.00 1.25 12.39
N ILE A 28 -15.95 2.08 12.50
CA ILE A 28 -14.57 1.62 12.76
C ILE A 28 -14.49 0.88 14.11
N LEU A 29 -15.12 1.41 15.16
CA LEU A 29 -15.15 0.74 16.46
C LEU A 29 -15.86 -0.62 16.39
N GLN A 30 -16.92 -0.76 15.60
CA GLN A 30 -17.57 -2.06 15.37
C GLN A 30 -16.66 -3.03 14.62
N MET A 31 -15.95 -2.58 13.59
CA MET A 31 -14.98 -3.40 12.85
C MET A 31 -13.84 -3.88 13.76
N LYS A 32 -13.29 -2.98 14.60
CA LYS A 32 -12.23 -3.32 15.55
C LYS A 32 -12.70 -4.31 16.63
N ARG A 33 -13.92 -4.15 17.14
CA ARG A 33 -14.54 -5.13 18.07
C ARG A 33 -14.70 -6.50 17.44
N ALA A 34 -14.86 -6.57 16.12
CA ALA A 34 -14.90 -7.81 15.36
C ALA A 34 -13.50 -8.32 14.94
N GLY A 35 -12.42 -7.74 15.47
CA GLY A 35 -11.05 -8.17 15.21
C GLY A 35 -10.44 -7.65 13.90
N GLN A 36 -11.05 -6.68 13.23
CA GLN A 36 -10.46 -6.09 12.03
C GLN A 36 -9.50 -4.96 12.37
N THR A 37 -8.38 -4.94 11.66
CA THR A 37 -7.43 -3.84 11.62
C THR A 37 -7.81 -2.92 10.46
N VAL A 38 -7.98 -1.62 10.74
CA VAL A 38 -8.35 -0.63 9.71
C VAL A 38 -7.34 0.50 9.70
N TYR A 39 -6.75 0.76 8.53
CA TYR A 39 -5.80 1.86 8.29
C TYR A 39 -6.50 2.97 7.51
N LEU A 40 -6.21 4.23 7.87
CA LEU A 40 -6.60 5.38 7.06
C LEU A 40 -5.67 5.45 5.85
N ALA A 41 -6.23 5.29 4.65
CA ALA A 41 -5.49 5.44 3.41
C ALA A 41 -5.48 6.91 2.97
N GLY A 42 -4.32 7.40 2.54
CA GLY A 42 -4.18 8.76 2.02
C GLY A 42 -2.88 8.93 1.27
N GLY A 43 -2.76 10.05 0.55
CA GLY A 43 -1.60 10.33 -0.29
C GLY A 43 -2.03 10.89 -1.64
N SER A 44 -1.07 11.51 -2.31
CA SER A 44 -1.21 11.98 -3.68
C SER A 44 0.17 12.03 -4.30
N PRO A 45 0.32 11.76 -5.62
CA PRO A 45 1.57 12.00 -6.34
C PRO A 45 2.15 13.40 -6.10
N GLN A 46 1.29 14.40 -5.88
CA GLN A 46 1.73 15.79 -5.79
C GLN A 46 2.36 16.15 -4.46
N TRP A 47 2.25 15.29 -3.44
CA TRP A 47 2.93 15.51 -2.15
C TRP A 47 4.44 15.62 -2.30
N ILE A 48 5.03 15.01 -3.34
CA ILE A 48 6.48 15.09 -3.61
C ILE A 48 6.93 16.50 -4.02
N HIS A 49 5.98 17.33 -4.46
CA HIS A 49 6.23 18.69 -4.94
C HIS A 49 5.72 19.77 -3.99
N GLN A 50 5.03 19.39 -2.91
CA GLN A 50 4.39 20.34 -2.01
C GLN A 50 5.19 20.49 -0.73
N ASP A 51 5.55 21.73 -0.39
CA ASP A 51 6.18 22.04 0.90
C ASP A 51 5.26 21.70 2.08
N ALA A 52 3.94 21.60 1.84
CA ALA A 52 2.92 21.29 2.84
C ALA A 52 2.61 19.79 3.02
N ALA A 53 3.36 18.87 2.38
CA ALA A 53 3.07 17.43 2.49
C ALA A 53 3.15 16.90 3.93
N GLU A 54 4.00 17.49 4.77
CA GLU A 54 4.09 17.18 6.20
C GLU A 54 2.77 17.54 6.92
N ASN A 55 2.23 18.73 6.65
CA ASN A 55 0.93 19.15 7.20
C ASN A 55 -0.22 18.24 6.74
N GLN A 56 -0.19 17.78 5.48
CA GLN A 56 -1.18 16.82 4.98
C GLN A 56 -1.09 15.49 5.72
N PHE A 57 0.12 15.02 6.02
CA PHE A 57 0.31 13.81 6.81
C PHE A 57 -0.13 13.99 8.28
N GLU A 58 0.16 15.14 8.89
CA GLU A 58 -0.33 15.47 10.24
C GLU A 58 -1.86 15.50 10.29
N ASN A 59 -2.52 16.07 9.30
CA ASN A 59 -3.98 16.04 9.18
C ASN A 59 -4.53 14.59 9.09
N LEU A 60 -3.83 13.69 8.39
CA LEU A 60 -4.18 12.27 8.39
C LEU A 60 -4.04 11.64 9.78
N ILE A 61 -3.00 12.00 10.55
CA ILE A 61 -2.82 11.52 11.93
C ILE A 61 -3.98 12.00 12.82
N GLU A 62 -4.35 13.27 12.73
CA GLU A 62 -5.46 13.83 13.50
C GLU A 62 -6.79 13.13 13.16
N LYS A 63 -7.10 12.97 11.87
CA LYS A 63 -8.30 12.28 11.39
C LYS A 63 -8.30 10.80 11.84
N SER A 64 -7.15 10.12 11.71
CA SER A 64 -6.92 8.74 12.15
C SER A 64 -7.21 8.55 13.64
N ASN A 65 -6.69 9.45 14.49
CA ASN A 65 -6.91 9.44 15.93
C ASN A 65 -8.37 9.71 16.30
N LEU A 66 -9.00 10.68 15.65
CA LEU A 66 -10.39 11.04 15.91
C LEU A 66 -11.35 9.86 15.69
N ILE A 67 -11.10 9.06 14.64
CA ILE A 67 -11.95 7.93 14.25
C ILE A 67 -11.39 6.57 14.68
N HIS A 68 -10.32 6.55 15.49
CA HIS A 68 -9.73 5.35 16.11
C HIS A 68 -9.19 4.32 15.11
N MET A 69 -8.55 4.77 14.02
CA MET A 69 -7.86 3.89 13.09
C MET A 69 -6.65 3.20 13.75
N SER A 70 -6.11 2.20 13.05
CA SER A 70 -4.97 1.40 13.52
C SER A 70 -3.63 1.97 13.06
N GLY A 71 -3.65 2.90 12.11
CA GLY A 71 -2.48 3.50 11.51
C GLY A 71 -2.83 4.22 10.21
N ILE A 72 -1.80 4.62 9.48
CA ILE A 72 -1.90 5.28 8.18
C ILE A 72 -1.28 4.40 7.11
N ALA A 73 -1.97 4.28 5.98
CA ALA A 73 -1.45 3.68 4.76
C ALA A 73 -1.26 4.75 3.70
N LEU A 74 -0.01 4.97 3.29
CA LEU A 74 0.35 5.96 2.29
C LEU A 74 0.30 5.36 0.90
N ASP A 75 -0.51 5.98 0.06
CA ASP A 75 -0.60 5.69 -1.37
C ASP A 75 -0.10 6.90 -2.17
N ILE A 76 1.21 7.17 -2.03
CA ILE A 76 1.90 8.23 -2.76
C ILE A 76 2.54 7.59 -3.98
N GLU A 77 1.99 7.89 -5.15
CA GLU A 77 2.42 7.32 -6.43
C GLU A 77 3.31 8.29 -7.24
N PRO A 78 4.61 8.46 -6.93
CA PRO A 78 5.53 9.30 -7.72
C PRO A 78 5.50 9.00 -9.22
N GLN A 79 5.28 7.74 -9.58
CA GLN A 79 5.22 7.30 -10.98
C GLN A 79 4.08 7.92 -11.79
N ALA A 80 3.04 8.40 -11.11
CA ALA A 80 1.92 9.07 -11.75
C ALA A 80 2.21 10.55 -12.05
N THR A 81 3.33 11.10 -11.58
CA THR A 81 3.77 12.45 -11.95
C THR A 81 4.33 12.47 -13.36
N THR A 82 4.16 13.58 -14.09
CA THR A 82 4.73 13.76 -15.43
C THR A 82 6.27 13.72 -15.41
N ALA A 83 6.88 14.20 -14.32
CA ALA A 83 8.33 14.23 -14.12
C ALA A 83 8.95 12.83 -13.93
N TRP A 84 8.17 11.80 -13.60
CA TRP A 84 8.69 10.44 -13.50
C TRP A 84 9.09 9.83 -14.84
N ASN A 85 8.40 10.24 -15.91
CA ASN A 85 8.62 9.76 -17.27
C ASN A 85 9.66 10.60 -18.04
N SER A 86 10.19 11.68 -17.45
CA SER A 86 11.27 12.47 -18.01
C SER A 86 12.65 11.97 -17.53
N ILE A 87 13.72 12.68 -17.91
CA ILE A 87 15.08 12.44 -17.43
C ILE A 87 15.25 12.62 -15.90
N ASP A 88 14.22 13.13 -15.21
CA ASP A 88 14.24 13.49 -13.79
C ASP A 88 13.83 12.38 -12.83
N LYS A 89 13.59 11.15 -13.32
CA LYS A 89 13.12 10.01 -12.50
C LYS A 89 13.93 9.82 -11.20
N ILE A 90 15.26 9.89 -11.26
CA ILE A 90 16.13 9.75 -10.08
C ILE A 90 15.93 10.94 -9.12
N SER A 91 15.74 12.14 -9.63
CA SER A 91 15.45 13.33 -8.82
C SER A 91 14.13 13.18 -8.06
N ILE A 92 13.07 12.74 -8.76
CA ILE A 92 11.75 12.47 -8.16
C ILE A 92 11.84 11.37 -7.11
N ALA A 93 12.58 10.29 -7.39
CA ALA A 93 12.79 9.21 -6.42
C ALA A 93 13.51 9.68 -5.15
N ASN A 94 14.54 10.53 -5.28
CA ASN A 94 15.21 11.09 -4.10
C ASN A 94 14.28 12.02 -3.30
N LYS A 95 13.50 12.88 -3.97
CA LYS A 95 12.50 13.73 -3.28
C LYS A 95 11.44 12.92 -2.56
N TYR A 96 10.94 11.86 -3.18
CA TYR A 96 10.00 10.96 -2.54
C TYR A 96 10.62 10.26 -1.32
N ASN A 97 11.87 9.80 -1.44
CA ASN A 97 12.58 9.20 -0.31
C ASN A 97 12.79 10.19 0.84
N GLU A 98 13.15 11.44 0.55
CA GLU A 98 13.27 12.52 1.54
C GLU A 98 11.93 12.77 2.24
N LEU A 99 10.83 12.85 1.49
CA LEU A 99 9.49 12.98 2.04
C LEU A 99 9.15 11.82 2.98
N MET A 100 9.36 10.57 2.53
CA MET A 100 9.11 9.39 3.37
C MET A 100 9.96 9.38 4.64
N GLN A 101 11.19 9.91 4.58
CA GLN A 101 12.07 10.05 5.74
C GLN A 101 11.53 11.03 6.78
N LYS A 102 10.87 12.11 6.34
CA LYS A 102 10.22 13.07 7.24
C LYS A 102 8.94 12.48 7.84
N ILE A 103 8.12 11.85 7.00
CA ILE A 103 6.89 11.16 7.42
C ILE A 103 7.20 10.08 8.45
N GLU A 104 8.23 9.26 8.24
CA GLU A 104 8.66 8.23 9.20
C GLU A 104 9.00 8.85 10.55
N LYS A 105 9.78 9.93 10.58
CA LYS A 105 10.09 10.63 11.85
C LYS A 105 8.83 11.13 12.56
N ILE A 106 7.88 11.72 11.82
CA ILE A 106 6.60 12.19 12.39
C ILE A 106 5.82 10.99 12.95
N SER A 107 5.64 9.93 12.16
CA SER A 107 4.95 8.70 12.52
C SER A 107 5.54 8.06 13.78
N THR A 108 6.86 7.89 13.83
CA THR A 108 7.60 7.35 14.98
C THR A 108 7.41 8.24 16.21
N SER A 109 7.52 9.57 16.08
CA SER A 109 7.33 10.51 17.20
C SER A 109 5.92 10.50 17.78
N LYS A 110 4.91 10.18 16.96
CA LYS A 110 3.50 10.10 17.35
C LYS A 110 3.06 8.67 17.68
N ASN A 111 3.95 7.68 17.58
CA ASN A 111 3.65 6.25 17.74
C ASN A 111 2.48 5.78 16.85
N ILE A 112 2.45 6.23 15.59
CA ILE A 112 1.43 5.86 14.60
C ILE A 112 2.00 4.82 13.64
N PRO A 113 1.42 3.61 13.54
CA PRO A 113 1.84 2.63 12.55
C PRO A 113 1.72 3.17 11.12
N LEU A 114 2.80 3.00 10.35
CA LEU A 114 2.91 3.48 8.97
C LEU A 114 3.05 2.32 8.00
N VAL A 115 2.26 2.37 6.94
CA VAL A 115 2.27 1.45 5.80
C VAL A 115 2.46 2.29 4.55
N ALA A 116 3.12 1.75 3.53
CA ALA A 116 3.21 2.40 2.23
C ALA A 116 2.90 1.42 1.09
N THR A 117 2.38 1.95 -0.01
CA THR A 117 2.33 1.24 -1.29
C THR A 117 3.65 1.42 -2.05
N ALA A 118 4.02 0.41 -2.84
CA ALA A 118 5.18 0.45 -3.71
C ALA A 118 4.92 -0.32 -4.99
N ILE A 119 5.51 0.09 -6.11
CA ILE A 119 5.49 -0.69 -7.35
C ILE A 119 6.79 -1.49 -7.52
N PRO A 120 6.77 -2.66 -8.18
CA PRO A 120 7.97 -3.45 -8.45
C PRO A 120 9.14 -2.69 -9.11
N GLU A 121 8.84 -1.69 -9.92
CA GLU A 121 9.85 -0.92 -10.65
C GLU A 121 10.79 -0.13 -9.73
N TYR A 122 10.39 0.14 -8.48
CA TYR A 122 11.22 0.86 -7.51
C TYR A 122 12.53 0.15 -7.18
N LYS A 123 12.59 -1.18 -7.31
CA LYS A 123 13.84 -1.94 -7.14
C LYS A 123 14.91 -1.55 -8.16
N ASN A 124 14.51 -1.05 -9.33
CA ASN A 124 15.45 -0.65 -10.39
C ASN A 124 15.97 0.77 -10.22
N ILE A 125 15.46 1.52 -9.24
CA ILE A 125 15.80 2.92 -9.05
C ILE A 125 16.84 3.03 -7.93
N LYS A 126 18.11 3.05 -8.32
CA LYS A 126 19.22 3.30 -7.38
C LYS A 126 19.28 4.77 -7.01
N MET A 127 19.21 5.04 -5.72
CA MET A 127 19.30 6.39 -5.16
C MET A 127 20.75 6.75 -4.83
N LYS A 128 21.00 8.02 -4.48
CA LYS A 128 22.35 8.52 -4.20
C LYS A 128 23.04 7.82 -3.03
N ASN A 129 22.27 7.29 -2.08
CA ASN A 129 22.77 6.55 -0.92
C ASN A 129 23.11 5.08 -1.23
N GLY A 130 22.99 4.64 -2.49
CA GLY A 130 23.31 3.28 -2.92
C GLY A 130 22.18 2.26 -2.77
N LEU A 131 21.11 2.60 -2.02
CA LEU A 131 19.93 1.76 -1.88
C LEU A 131 19.00 1.90 -3.09
N THR A 132 18.22 0.87 -3.37
CA THR A 132 17.06 1.02 -4.25
C THR A 132 15.98 1.86 -3.56
N LEU A 133 15.07 2.45 -4.33
CA LEU A 133 13.91 3.15 -3.75
C LEU A 133 13.04 2.17 -2.95
N LEU A 134 12.89 0.93 -3.40
CA LEU A 134 12.12 -0.10 -2.69
C LEU A 134 12.75 -0.44 -1.33
N GLU A 135 14.06 -0.68 -1.30
CA GLU A 135 14.82 -0.89 -0.06
C GLU A 135 14.65 0.27 0.90
N SER A 136 14.76 1.50 0.41
CA SER A 136 14.71 2.63 1.32
C SER A 136 13.32 2.90 1.87
N ILE A 137 12.25 2.68 1.10
CA ILE A 137 10.87 2.82 1.62
C ILE A 137 10.59 1.69 2.62
N SER A 138 10.99 0.45 2.33
CA SER A 138 10.78 -0.68 3.25
C SER A 138 11.40 -0.48 4.63
N GLU A 139 12.53 0.22 4.73
CA GLU A 139 13.18 0.55 6.01
C GLU A 139 12.41 1.60 6.85
N LYS A 140 11.40 2.26 6.27
CA LYS A 140 10.66 3.37 6.89
C LYS A 140 9.24 3.03 7.30
N VAL A 141 8.77 1.81 7.04
CA VAL A 141 7.39 1.41 7.24
C VAL A 141 7.31 0.08 7.96
N GLN A 142 6.17 -0.19 8.60
CA GLN A 142 5.92 -1.47 9.26
C GLN A 142 5.78 -2.61 8.24
N PHE A 143 5.12 -2.33 7.12
CA PHE A 143 4.99 -3.24 6.01
C PHE A 143 4.65 -2.50 4.72
N LEU A 144 4.84 -3.17 3.59
CA LEU A 144 4.50 -2.67 2.27
C LEU A 144 3.24 -3.31 1.70
N VAL A 145 2.54 -2.58 0.85
CA VAL A 145 1.61 -3.16 -0.14
C VAL A 145 2.28 -3.05 -1.51
N LEU A 146 2.78 -4.17 -2.03
CA LEU A 146 3.45 -4.22 -3.33
C LEU A 146 2.40 -4.25 -4.45
N MET A 147 2.16 -3.11 -5.08
CA MET A 147 1.21 -2.90 -6.18
C MET A 147 1.71 -3.51 -7.49
N ALA A 148 1.89 -4.82 -7.52
CA ALA A 148 2.25 -5.54 -8.73
C ALA A 148 1.11 -5.54 -9.76
N TYR A 149 -0.14 -5.45 -9.29
CA TYR A 149 -1.39 -5.45 -10.06
C TYR A 149 -1.41 -6.52 -11.16
N LYS A 150 -0.86 -7.70 -10.85
CA LYS A 150 -0.87 -8.86 -11.72
C LYS A 150 -2.02 -9.76 -11.34
N ARG A 151 -2.68 -10.31 -12.36
CA ARG A 151 -3.89 -11.13 -12.21
C ARG A 151 -3.60 -12.62 -12.11
N SER A 152 -2.38 -13.08 -12.39
CA SER A 152 -1.99 -14.50 -12.37
C SER A 152 -0.48 -14.66 -12.16
N LEU A 153 -0.05 -15.89 -11.80
CA LEU A 153 1.37 -16.27 -11.74
C LEU A 153 2.10 -16.03 -13.07
N THR A 154 1.44 -16.31 -14.20
CA THR A 154 1.97 -16.03 -15.54
C THR A 154 2.07 -14.53 -15.83
N GLY A 155 1.24 -13.71 -15.18
CA GLY A 155 1.30 -12.25 -15.25
C GLY A 155 2.39 -11.63 -14.38
N VAL A 156 2.97 -12.38 -13.43
CA VAL A 156 4.08 -11.92 -12.59
C VAL A 156 5.34 -11.83 -13.44
N ASN A 157 5.70 -10.59 -13.81
CA ASN A 157 6.90 -10.34 -14.60
C ASN A 157 8.17 -10.51 -13.77
N HIS A 158 9.31 -10.58 -14.46
CA HIS A 158 10.62 -10.71 -13.82
C HIS A 158 10.89 -9.62 -12.79
N SER A 159 10.51 -8.35 -13.05
CA SER A 159 10.73 -7.25 -12.09
C SER A 159 9.99 -7.45 -10.77
N THR A 160 8.79 -8.03 -10.81
CA THR A 160 8.00 -8.34 -9.61
C THR A 160 8.68 -9.44 -8.80
N TRP A 161 9.12 -10.52 -9.43
CA TRP A 161 9.86 -11.59 -8.74
C TRP A 161 11.15 -11.10 -8.09
N GLU A 162 11.91 -10.25 -8.80
CA GLU A 162 13.13 -9.65 -8.24
C GLU A 162 12.83 -8.71 -7.07
N SER A 163 11.72 -7.98 -7.11
CA SER A 163 11.27 -7.15 -5.98
C SER A 163 10.93 -7.99 -4.75
N ILE A 164 10.22 -9.12 -4.94
CA ILE A 164 9.91 -10.05 -3.85
C ILE A 164 11.18 -10.62 -3.23
N LYS A 165 12.15 -11.04 -4.06
CA LYS A 165 13.45 -11.52 -3.56
C LYS A 165 14.20 -10.45 -2.76
N GLU A 166 14.11 -9.19 -3.16
CA GLU A 166 14.71 -8.06 -2.45
C GLU A 166 14.07 -7.86 -1.06
N LEU A 167 12.73 -7.87 -0.99
CA LEU A 167 11.99 -7.81 0.28
C LEU A 167 12.28 -9.01 1.18
N GLU A 168 12.34 -10.22 0.61
CA GLU A 168 12.62 -11.46 1.31
C GLU A 168 14.00 -11.48 1.96
N LYS A 169 15.03 -10.97 1.26
CA LYS A 169 16.41 -10.88 1.81
C LYS A 169 16.46 -10.09 3.12
N LYS A 170 15.63 -9.06 3.25
CA LYS A 170 15.53 -8.20 4.43
C LYS A 170 14.38 -8.62 5.37
N ALA A 171 13.64 -9.67 5.04
CA ALA A 171 12.42 -10.09 5.74
C ALA A 171 11.41 -8.95 5.96
N VAL A 172 11.32 -8.03 5.00
CA VAL A 172 10.37 -6.91 5.05
C VAL A 172 8.95 -7.47 4.96
N PRO A 173 8.05 -7.18 5.91
CA PRO A 173 6.69 -7.64 5.80
C PRO A 173 5.97 -6.96 4.62
N PHE A 174 5.25 -7.73 3.79
CA PHE A 174 4.56 -7.18 2.63
C PHE A 174 3.30 -7.95 2.24
N TRP A 175 2.33 -7.21 1.71
CA TRP A 175 1.16 -7.75 1.00
C TRP A 175 1.39 -7.67 -0.50
N PHE A 176 1.03 -8.72 -1.23
CA PHE A 176 1.07 -8.73 -2.69
C PHE A 176 -0.23 -8.17 -3.27
N GLY A 177 -0.15 -7.03 -3.94
CA GLY A 177 -1.29 -6.33 -4.53
C GLY A 177 -1.77 -6.92 -5.86
N VAL A 178 -3.04 -7.28 -5.92
CA VAL A 178 -3.75 -7.75 -7.13
C VAL A 178 -4.88 -6.79 -7.50
N ASN A 179 -5.17 -6.71 -8.80
CA ASN A 179 -6.22 -5.85 -9.35
C ASN A 179 -7.36 -6.70 -9.93
N ILE A 180 -8.61 -6.34 -9.64
CA ILE A 180 -9.82 -7.11 -9.97
C ILE A 180 -10.51 -6.66 -11.27
N TYR A 181 -10.12 -5.53 -11.89
CA TYR A 181 -10.84 -5.02 -13.06
C TYR A 181 -10.89 -6.04 -14.22
N ASN A 182 -12.05 -6.18 -14.86
CA ASN A 182 -12.36 -7.28 -15.79
C ASN A 182 -12.53 -6.80 -17.23
N ASN A 183 -11.45 -6.29 -17.85
CA ASN A 183 -11.53 -5.76 -19.21
C ASN A 183 -11.05 -6.74 -20.30
N GLU A 184 -10.59 -7.94 -19.96
CA GLU A 184 -10.05 -8.88 -20.95
C GLU A 184 -10.61 -10.30 -20.75
N LYS A 185 -11.32 -10.80 -21.77
CA LYS A 185 -12.12 -12.04 -21.77
C LYS A 185 -11.35 -13.36 -21.53
N ASN A 186 -10.02 -13.34 -21.39
CA ASN A 186 -9.19 -14.54 -21.57
C ASN A 186 -8.25 -14.87 -20.39
N TYR A 187 -8.48 -14.35 -19.19
CA TYR A 187 -7.66 -14.68 -18.02
C TYR A 187 -8.37 -15.63 -17.04
N PRO A 188 -7.62 -16.51 -16.33
CA PRO A 188 -8.18 -17.37 -15.29
C PRO A 188 -8.89 -16.56 -14.20
N ASP A 189 -9.79 -17.23 -13.48
CA ASP A 189 -10.52 -16.67 -12.35
C ASP A 189 -9.53 -15.96 -11.40
N ILE A 190 -9.79 -14.68 -11.10
CA ILE A 190 -8.93 -13.87 -10.22
C ILE A 190 -8.75 -14.50 -8.84
N MET A 191 -9.74 -15.25 -8.36
CA MET A 191 -9.69 -15.97 -7.10
C MET A 191 -8.79 -17.20 -7.18
N GLU A 192 -8.94 -18.01 -8.23
CA GLU A 192 -8.04 -19.13 -8.48
C GLU A 192 -6.59 -18.65 -8.60
N SER A 193 -6.38 -17.58 -9.36
CA SER A 193 -5.07 -16.97 -9.53
C SER A 193 -4.49 -16.41 -8.23
N SER A 194 -5.33 -15.79 -7.39
CA SER A 194 -4.92 -15.29 -6.08
C SER A 194 -4.57 -16.42 -5.11
N VAL A 195 -5.28 -17.55 -5.16
CA VAL A 195 -4.96 -18.76 -4.40
C VAL A 195 -3.62 -19.33 -4.86
N MET A 196 -3.41 -19.49 -6.16
CA MET A 196 -2.14 -19.95 -6.71
C MET A 196 -0.97 -19.03 -6.34
N LEU A 197 -1.17 -17.71 -6.40
CA LEU A 197 -0.18 -16.72 -5.98
C LEU A 197 0.13 -16.83 -4.48
N ASN A 198 -0.91 -16.96 -3.64
CA ASN A 198 -0.73 -17.16 -2.22
C ASN A 198 0.09 -18.43 -1.92
N GLU A 199 -0.25 -19.55 -2.56
CA GLU A 199 0.48 -20.80 -2.40
C GLU A 199 1.93 -20.72 -2.87
N ALA A 200 2.20 -19.98 -3.94
CA ALA A 200 3.56 -19.77 -4.44
C ALA A 200 4.40 -18.88 -3.52
N LEU A 201 3.78 -17.94 -2.81
CA LEU A 201 4.47 -16.92 -2.00
C LEU A 201 4.48 -17.22 -0.50
N LYS A 202 3.68 -18.16 0.00
CA LYS A 202 3.52 -18.43 1.45
C LYS A 202 4.80 -18.80 2.18
N HIS A 203 5.83 -19.21 1.45
CA HIS A 203 7.14 -19.58 2.02
C HIS A 203 8.18 -18.46 1.94
N ASN A 204 7.89 -17.36 1.24
CA ASN A 204 8.79 -16.21 1.16
C ASN A 204 8.76 -15.44 2.48
N LYS A 205 9.95 -15.14 3.02
CA LYS A 205 10.05 -14.37 4.27
C LYS A 205 9.41 -12.99 4.10
N GLY A 206 8.58 -12.62 5.06
CA GLY A 206 7.87 -11.34 5.06
C GLY A 206 6.55 -11.34 4.27
N PHE A 207 6.22 -12.37 3.49
CA PHE A 207 4.93 -12.42 2.82
C PHE A 207 3.78 -12.51 3.83
N MET A 208 2.85 -11.56 3.78
CA MET A 208 1.71 -11.45 4.69
C MET A 208 0.39 -11.93 4.06
N GLY A 209 0.31 -11.97 2.73
CA GLY A 209 -0.89 -12.36 2.00
C GLY A 209 -1.14 -11.53 0.75
N ILE A 210 -2.37 -11.61 0.23
CA ILE A 210 -2.81 -10.91 -0.97
C ILE A 210 -3.65 -9.68 -0.59
N ALA A 211 -3.34 -8.52 -1.16
CA ALA A 211 -4.13 -7.30 -1.05
C ALA A 211 -4.91 -7.05 -2.35
N PHE A 212 -6.20 -6.73 -2.25
CA PHE A 212 -7.08 -6.54 -3.39
C PHE A 212 -7.43 -5.07 -3.60
N ASN A 213 -7.28 -4.58 -4.83
CA ASN A 213 -7.77 -3.26 -5.24
C ASN A 213 -8.92 -3.40 -6.28
N ASP A 214 -10.15 -2.91 -6.05
CA ASP A 214 -10.72 -2.24 -4.86
C ASP A 214 -11.78 -3.10 -4.12
N TYR A 215 -12.20 -2.67 -2.92
CA TYR A 215 -13.19 -3.36 -2.09
C TYR A 215 -14.57 -3.53 -2.76
N SER A 216 -14.99 -2.54 -3.56
CA SER A 216 -16.27 -2.59 -4.26
C SER A 216 -16.26 -3.67 -5.34
N SER A 217 -15.14 -3.79 -6.03
CA SER A 217 -14.89 -4.77 -7.08
C SER A 217 -14.87 -6.20 -6.52
N ILE A 218 -14.13 -6.45 -5.42
CA ILE A 218 -14.12 -7.79 -4.80
C ILE A 218 -15.47 -8.16 -4.23
N ARG A 219 -16.20 -7.17 -3.67
CA ARG A 219 -17.53 -7.38 -3.15
C ARG A 219 -18.49 -7.80 -4.24
N LYS A 220 -18.48 -7.13 -5.38
CA LYS A 220 -19.30 -7.50 -6.54
C LYS A 220 -18.96 -8.89 -7.05
N TYR A 221 -17.68 -9.28 -7.00
CA TYR A 221 -17.23 -10.57 -7.48
C TYR A 221 -17.68 -11.74 -6.59
N LEU A 222 -17.68 -11.57 -5.26
CA LEU A 222 -17.96 -12.63 -4.28
C LEU A 222 -19.38 -12.59 -3.68
N SER A 223 -20.24 -11.67 -4.13
CA SER A 223 -21.65 -11.58 -3.72
C SER A 223 -22.54 -12.38 -4.66
#